data_AF-W9L4B9-F1
#
_entry.id   AF-W9L4B9-F1
#
_cell.length_a   1.000
_cell.length_b   1.000
_cell.length_c   1.000
_cell.angle_alpha   90.00
_cell.angle_beta   90.00
_cell.angle_gamma   90.00
#
_symmetry.space_group_name_H-M   'P 1'
#
loop_
_entity.id
_entity.type
_entity.pdbx_description
1 polymer ?
#
loop_
_entity_poly.entity_id
_entity_poly.type
_entity_poly.pdbx_seq_one_letter_code
_entity_poly.pdbx_strand_id
1 'polypeptide(L)'
;MAAGYLYGKRYSQMQVVAVVLLTLGVILAAWSDAQAKGTSESSGRPAFSTGLVILFVAQLLSAIMGLYTEATYAKYGPQWKENLFYSHALSLPLFLPFAPSMARTFAYLMTSTPLQLPGVFGFATTKFQIPSQILFLITNVLTQYACIRGVNLLAAASTALTVTIILNIRKLVSLLLSIWLFGNKLAPGTLLGAIIVFSAGGLYSVGSRKKTPAEKGVSARANKAS
;
A
#
# COMPACT_ATOMS: atom_id res chain seq x y z
N MET A 1 -9.91 -7.50 8.09
CA MET A 1 -11.14 -8.30 8.36
C MET A 1 -11.68 -8.08 9.74
N ALA A 2 -10.91 -8.32 10.80
CA ALA A 2 -11.37 -8.15 12.18
C ALA A 2 -12.03 -6.77 12.44
N ALA A 3 -11.35 -5.68 12.09
CA ALA A 3 -11.92 -4.32 12.24
C ALA A 3 -13.23 -4.13 11.45
N GLY A 4 -13.35 -4.69 10.23
CA GLY A 4 -14.58 -4.60 9.46
C GLY A 4 -15.69 -5.52 9.96
N TYR A 5 -15.35 -6.68 10.56
CA TYR A 5 -16.30 -7.59 11.21
C TYR A 5 -16.90 -6.94 12.46
N LEU A 6 -16.07 -6.31 13.28
CA LEU A 6 -16.50 -5.50 14.43
C LEU A 6 -17.39 -4.32 14.02
N TYR A 7 -17.15 -3.77 12.83
CA TYR A 7 -17.98 -2.73 12.22
C TYR A 7 -19.20 -3.30 11.45
N GLY A 8 -19.54 -4.58 11.65
CA GLY A 8 -20.76 -5.22 11.12
C GLY A 8 -20.66 -5.85 9.73
N LYS A 9 -19.48 -5.88 9.08
CA LYS A 9 -19.33 -6.47 7.73
C LYS A 9 -19.20 -8.00 7.80
N ARG A 10 -19.99 -8.70 6.97
CA ARG A 10 -19.94 -10.17 6.84
C ARG A 10 -19.05 -10.61 5.69
N TYR A 11 -18.07 -11.47 5.99
CA TYR A 11 -17.13 -12.04 5.02
C TYR A 11 -17.53 -13.47 4.63
N SER A 12 -17.25 -13.89 3.40
CA SER A 12 -17.47 -15.27 2.96
C SER A 12 -16.36 -16.21 3.45
N GLN A 13 -16.64 -17.51 3.58
CA GLN A 13 -15.64 -18.50 3.99
C GLN A 13 -14.40 -18.49 3.08
N MET A 14 -14.60 -18.30 1.77
CA MET A 14 -13.52 -18.16 0.80
C MET A 14 -12.63 -16.94 1.05
N GLN A 15 -13.20 -15.82 1.50
CA GLN A 15 -12.44 -14.63 1.86
C GLN A 15 -11.59 -14.88 3.13
N VAL A 16 -12.15 -15.57 4.12
CA VAL A 16 -11.42 -15.91 5.36
C VAL A 16 -10.24 -16.82 5.07
N VAL A 17 -10.46 -17.90 4.30
CA VAL A 17 -9.39 -18.83 3.87
C VAL A 17 -8.30 -18.09 3.08
N ALA A 18 -8.69 -17.21 2.16
CA ALA A 18 -7.74 -16.41 1.41
C ALA A 18 -6.90 -15.48 2.30
N VAL A 19 -7.48 -14.88 3.34
CA VAL A 19 -6.71 -14.04 4.28
C VAL A 19 -5.76 -14.85 5.14
N VAL A 20 -6.14 -16.04 5.59
CA VAL A 20 -5.25 -16.94 6.33
C VAL A 20 -4.05 -17.35 5.46
N LEU A 21 -4.30 -17.75 4.21
CA LEU A 21 -3.23 -18.08 3.26
C LEU A 21 -2.33 -16.88 2.96
N LEU A 22 -2.89 -15.68 2.80
CA LEU A 22 -2.12 -14.43 2.66
C LEU A 22 -1.19 -14.22 3.85
N THR A 23 -1.69 -14.37 5.08
CA THR A 23 -0.87 -14.19 6.29
C THR A 23 0.27 -15.20 6.38
N LEU A 24 0.01 -16.48 6.09
CA LEU A 24 1.04 -17.52 6.09
C LEU A 24 2.10 -17.28 5.02
N GLY A 25 1.70 -16.90 3.80
CA GLY A 25 2.62 -16.60 2.70
C GLY A 25 3.54 -15.41 3.01
N VAL A 26 3.00 -14.35 3.62
CA VAL A 26 3.80 -13.18 4.03
C VAL A 26 4.79 -13.55 5.14
N ILE A 27 4.37 -14.31 6.15
CA ILE A 27 5.26 -14.76 7.24
C ILE A 27 6.41 -15.60 6.69
N LEU A 28 6.10 -16.57 5.82
CA LEU A 28 7.10 -17.45 5.21
C LEU A 28 8.09 -16.67 4.32
N ALA A 29 7.59 -15.73 3.51
CA ALA A 29 8.45 -14.88 2.70
C ALA A 29 9.36 -13.99 3.53
N ALA A 30 8.82 -13.35 4.57
CA ALA A 30 9.57 -12.46 5.45
C ALA A 30 10.64 -13.21 6.25
N TRP A 31 10.30 -14.39 6.78
CA TRP A 31 11.24 -15.20 7.55
C TRP A 31 12.35 -15.79 6.68
N SER A 32 12.02 -16.27 5.47
CA SER A 32 13.02 -16.77 4.52
C SER A 32 13.96 -15.66 4.03
N ASP A 33 13.44 -14.46 3.80
CA ASP A 33 14.25 -13.32 3.38
C ASP A 33 15.19 -12.86 4.51
N ALA A 34 14.70 -12.86 5.76
CA ALA A 34 15.50 -12.54 6.93
C ALA A 34 16.64 -13.55 7.18
N GLN A 35 16.38 -14.84 7.01
CA GLN A 35 17.41 -15.88 7.13
C GLN A 35 18.46 -15.77 6.00
N ALA A 36 18.01 -15.57 4.75
CA ALA A 36 18.92 -15.49 3.60
C ALA A 36 19.83 -14.26 3.62
N LYS A 37 19.41 -13.16 4.26
CA LYS A 37 20.21 -11.94 4.42
C LYS A 37 21.19 -12.01 5.60
N GLY A 38 21.22 -13.12 6.34
CA GLY A 38 22.10 -13.36 7.47
C GLY A 38 21.76 -12.44 8.64
N THR A 39 21.22 -12.99 9.73
CA THR A 39 21.08 -12.26 10.99
C THR A 39 22.46 -12.09 11.63
N SER A 40 23.29 -11.22 11.04
CA SER A 40 24.44 -10.66 11.74
C SER A 40 23.87 -9.75 12.82
N GLU A 41 23.75 -10.28 14.03
CA GLU A 41 23.58 -9.49 15.24
C GLU A 41 24.80 -8.57 15.37
N SER A 42 24.76 -7.40 14.72
CA SER A 42 25.60 -6.28 15.08
C SER A 42 24.77 -5.33 15.94
N SER A 43 25.36 -4.98 17.07
CA SER A 43 24.83 -4.31 18.27
C SER A 43 24.33 -2.87 18.06
N GLY A 44 23.57 -2.60 17.00
CA GLY A 44 23.03 -1.27 16.70
C GLY A 44 21.86 -1.22 15.70
N ARG A 45 21.38 -2.35 15.16
CA ARG A 45 20.17 -2.38 14.32
C ARG A 45 18.96 -2.78 15.16
N PRO A 46 17.81 -2.09 15.07
CA PRO A 46 16.60 -2.54 15.76
C PRO A 46 16.29 -3.96 15.33
N ALA A 47 15.97 -4.81 16.31
CA ALA A 47 15.68 -6.22 16.06
C ALA A 47 14.63 -6.34 14.96
N PHE A 48 14.77 -7.34 14.08
CA PHE A 48 13.79 -7.65 13.02
C PHE A 48 12.35 -7.69 13.57
N SER A 49 12.19 -8.17 14.81
CA SER A 49 10.94 -8.15 15.57
C SER A 49 10.37 -6.74 15.81
N THR A 50 11.21 -5.76 16.18
CA THR A 50 10.79 -4.36 16.37
C THR A 50 10.25 -3.77 15.07
N GLY A 51 10.90 -4.05 13.93
CA GLY A 51 10.41 -3.65 12.62
C GLY A 51 9.04 -4.23 12.29
N LEU A 52 8.83 -5.52 12.58
CA LEU A 52 7.52 -6.17 12.40
C LEU A 52 6.43 -5.56 13.29
N VAL A 53 6.73 -5.24 14.55
CA VAL A 53 5.77 -4.59 15.47
C VAL A 53 5.36 -3.22 14.95
N ILE A 54 6.32 -2.40 14.51
CA ILE A 54 6.03 -1.07 13.93
C ILE A 54 5.13 -1.21 12.68
N LEU A 55 5.45 -2.14 11.78
CA LEU A 55 4.66 -2.39 10.58
C LEU A 55 3.24 -2.87 10.91
N PHE A 56 3.09 -3.74 11.91
CA PHE A 56 1.79 -4.22 12.36
C PHE A 56 0.92 -3.08 12.91
N VAL A 57 1.47 -2.24 13.80
CA VAL A 57 0.75 -1.08 14.36
C VAL A 57 0.38 -0.09 13.24
N ALA A 58 1.31 0.21 12.33
CA ALA A 58 1.04 1.08 11.19
C ALA A 58 -0.10 0.54 10.30
N GLN A 59 -0.14 -0.77 10.07
CA GLN A 59 -1.17 -1.40 9.26
C GLN A 59 -2.54 -1.43 9.98
N LEU A 60 -2.56 -1.55 11.30
CA LEU A 60 -3.77 -1.44 12.12
C LEU A 60 -4.35 -0.02 12.06
N LEU A 61 -3.51 1.01 12.28
CA LEU A 61 -3.92 2.41 12.17
C LEU A 61 -4.43 2.75 10.77
N SER A 62 -3.77 2.24 9.73
CA SER A 62 -4.22 2.40 8.34
C SER A 62 -5.59 1.77 8.08
N ALA A 63 -5.87 0.61 8.69
CA ALA A 63 -7.17 -0.05 8.57
C ALA A 63 -8.29 0.74 9.29
N ILE A 64 -7.99 1.28 10.47
CA ILE A 64 -8.91 2.14 11.23
C ILE A 64 -9.20 3.42 10.44
N MET A 65 -8.17 4.09 9.93
CA MET A 65 -8.30 5.28 9.10
C MET A 65 -9.22 5.03 7.90
N GLY A 66 -9.06 3.91 7.20
CA GLY A 66 -9.92 3.55 6.07
C GLY A 66 -11.40 3.38 6.43
N LEU A 67 -11.70 2.80 7.59
CA LEU A 67 -13.08 2.68 8.10
C LEU A 67 -13.66 4.04 8.50
N TYR A 68 -12.88 4.89 9.15
CA TYR A 68 -13.30 6.25 9.48
C TYR A 68 -13.60 7.08 8.23
N THR A 69 -12.74 7.02 7.20
CA THR A 69 -12.99 7.71 5.93
C THR A 69 -14.29 7.22 5.27
N GLU A 70 -14.56 5.92 5.29
CA GLU A 70 -15.82 5.35 4.77
C GLU A 70 -17.05 5.86 5.56
N ALA A 71 -16.97 5.87 6.90
CA ALA A 71 -18.05 6.37 7.75
C ALA A 71 -18.30 7.87 7.57
N THR A 72 -17.24 8.67 7.43
CA THR A 72 -17.32 10.11 7.16
C THR A 72 -17.98 10.37 5.81
N TYR A 73 -17.60 9.65 4.75
CA TYR A 73 -18.25 9.80 3.44
C TYR A 73 -19.71 9.34 3.43
N ALA A 74 -20.06 8.34 4.24
CA ALA A 74 -21.45 7.92 4.40
C ALA A 74 -22.32 9.00 5.07
N LYS A 75 -21.77 9.76 6.01
CA LYS A 75 -22.50 10.79 6.77
C LYS A 75 -22.52 12.16 6.09
N TYR A 76 -21.40 12.61 5.54
CA TYR A 76 -21.21 13.97 5.01
C TYR A 76 -21.15 14.04 3.47
N GLY A 77 -21.24 12.89 2.80
CA GLY A 77 -21.17 12.78 1.35
C GLY A 77 -19.75 12.66 0.80
N PRO A 78 -19.61 12.34 -0.49
CA PRO A 78 -18.35 11.95 -1.13
C PRO A 78 -17.43 13.13 -1.49
N GLN A 79 -17.14 14.02 -0.54
CA GLN A 79 -16.27 15.19 -0.73
C GLN A 79 -14.79 14.82 -0.66
N TRP A 80 -14.30 14.04 -1.63
CA TRP A 80 -12.93 13.52 -1.61
C TRP A 80 -11.83 14.59 -1.67
N LYS A 81 -12.10 15.75 -2.29
CA LYS A 81 -11.14 16.86 -2.37
C LYS A 81 -10.89 17.50 -1.02
N GLU A 82 -11.95 17.65 -0.23
CA GLU A 82 -11.91 18.20 1.11
C GLU A 82 -11.18 17.24 2.07
N ASN A 83 -11.51 15.94 2.01
CA ASN A 83 -10.78 14.92 2.76
C ASN A 83 -9.28 14.87 2.40
N LEU A 84 -8.94 15.01 1.10
CA LEU A 84 -7.56 15.06 0.65
C LEU A 84 -6.84 16.31 1.20
N PHE A 85 -7.48 17.48 1.11
CA PHE A 85 -6.95 18.73 1.64
C PHE A 85 -6.69 18.66 3.14
N TYR A 86 -7.68 18.28 3.95
CA TYR A 86 -7.52 18.20 5.41
C TYR A 86 -6.50 17.15 5.83
N SER A 87 -6.47 15.98 5.17
CA SER A 87 -5.47 14.96 5.49
C SER A 87 -4.03 15.46 5.28
N HIS A 88 -3.81 16.26 4.24
CA HIS A 88 -2.49 16.81 3.94
C HIS A 88 -2.18 18.04 4.80
N ALA A 89 -3.14 18.95 4.96
CA ALA A 89 -3.00 20.15 5.79
C ALA A 89 -2.75 19.80 7.26
N LEU A 90 -3.46 18.81 7.82
CA LEU A 90 -3.30 18.40 9.22
C LEU A 90 -2.04 17.56 9.46
N SER A 91 -1.51 16.89 8.42
CA SER A 91 -0.25 16.15 8.56
C SER A 91 0.98 17.07 8.54
N LEU A 92 0.92 18.24 7.88
CA LEU A 92 2.03 19.19 7.83
C LEU A 92 2.53 19.65 9.22
N PRO A 93 1.67 20.11 10.16
CA PRO A 93 2.09 20.44 11.52
C PRO A 93 2.71 19.24 12.26
N LEU A 94 2.19 18.03 12.02
CA LEU A 94 2.70 16.82 12.64
C LEU A 94 4.12 16.46 12.15
N PHE A 95 4.48 16.85 10.94
CA PHE A 95 5.82 16.67 10.37
C PHE A 95 6.82 17.77 10.77
N LEU A 96 6.36 18.92 11.27
CA LEU A 96 7.21 20.04 11.67
C LEU A 96 8.36 19.66 12.64
N PRO A 97 8.15 18.88 13.72
CA PRO A 97 9.25 18.48 14.61
C PRO A 97 10.29 17.57 13.92
N PHE A 98 9.92 16.90 12.83
CA PHE A 98 10.81 16.03 12.06
C PHE A 98 11.54 16.75 10.92
N ALA A 99 11.15 17.99 10.61
CA ALA A 99 11.76 18.83 9.58
C ALA A 99 13.30 18.88 9.59
N PRO A 100 14.00 19.03 10.74
CA PRO A 100 15.47 19.09 10.74
C PRO A 100 16.13 17.75 10.35
N SER A 101 15.47 16.62 10.59
CA SER A 101 15.95 15.32 10.13
C SER A 101 15.73 15.13 8.63
N MET A 102 14.58 15.60 8.14
CA MET A 102 14.25 15.55 6.71
C MET A 102 15.17 16.45 5.89
N ALA A 103 15.45 17.67 6.36
CA ALA A 103 16.35 18.61 5.70
C ALA A 103 17.78 18.06 5.55
N ARG A 104 18.30 17.39 6.60
CA ARG A 104 19.60 16.71 6.53
C ARG A 104 19.59 15.61 5.48
N THR A 105 18.56 14.75 5.48
CA THR A 105 18.43 13.66 4.51
C THR A 105 18.34 14.20 3.08
N PHE A 106 17.58 15.27 2.87
CA PHE A 106 17.47 15.95 1.59
C PHE A 106 18.82 16.52 1.13
N ALA A 107 19.57 17.19 2.01
CA ALA A 107 20.91 17.68 1.71
C ALA A 107 21.87 16.54 1.30
N TYR A 108 21.79 15.37 1.93
CA TYR A 108 22.56 14.19 1.51
C TYR A 108 22.15 13.69 0.13
N LEU A 109 20.84 13.60 -0.16
CA LEU A 109 20.33 13.18 -1.47
C LEU A 109 20.82 14.09 -2.61
N MET A 110 20.99 15.40 -2.35
CA MET A 110 21.52 16.38 -3.30
C MET A 110 22.98 16.13 -3.70
N THR A 111 23.76 15.45 -2.87
CA THR A 111 25.18 15.13 -3.13
C THR A 111 25.37 13.87 -3.97
N SER A 112 24.29 13.18 -4.34
CA SER A 112 24.36 11.91 -5.05
C SER A 112 24.84 12.03 -6.51
N THR A 113 25.46 10.96 -7.00
CA THR A 113 26.03 10.92 -8.35
C THR A 113 24.94 11.13 -9.43
N PRO A 114 25.22 11.93 -10.46
CA PRO A 114 24.26 12.19 -11.53
C PRO A 114 24.04 10.92 -12.36
N LEU A 115 22.77 10.63 -12.67
CA LEU A 115 22.42 9.47 -13.50
C LEU A 115 22.68 9.82 -14.96
N GLN A 116 23.50 9.02 -15.64
CA GLN A 116 23.56 9.05 -17.10
C GLN A 116 22.38 8.22 -17.61
N LEU A 117 21.24 8.87 -17.87
CA LEU A 117 20.08 8.21 -18.47
C LEU A 117 20.41 7.87 -19.93
N PRO A 118 20.35 6.58 -20.34
CA PRO A 118 20.28 6.24 -21.75
C PRO A 118 18.98 6.84 -22.30
N GLY A 119 19.05 7.62 -23.38
CA GLY A 119 17.90 8.37 -23.90
C GLY A 119 16.71 7.45 -24.23
N VAL A 120 15.69 7.47 -23.38
CA VAL A 120 14.51 6.59 -23.52
C VAL A 120 13.56 7.04 -24.64
N PHE A 121 13.73 8.25 -25.20
CA PHE A 121 12.78 8.81 -26.17
C PHE A 121 13.41 9.69 -27.27
N GLY A 122 14.55 9.34 -27.86
CA GLY A 122 15.03 9.94 -29.12
C GLY A 122 15.25 11.47 -29.17
N PHE A 123 15.00 12.20 -28.08
CA PHE A 123 15.31 13.61 -27.95
C PHE A 123 16.78 13.73 -27.54
N ALA A 124 17.60 14.05 -28.54
CA ALA A 124 18.95 14.51 -28.34
C ALA A 124 18.97 15.82 -27.52
N THR A 125 20.00 15.95 -26.69
CA THR A 125 20.42 17.15 -25.91
C THR A 125 19.55 17.45 -24.68
N THR A 126 20.07 17.62 -23.47
CA THR A 126 21.24 18.38 -23.01
C THR A 126 21.85 17.69 -21.78
N LYS A 127 23.09 18.03 -21.39
CA LYS A 127 23.75 17.55 -20.16
C LYS A 127 22.98 18.03 -18.91
N PHE A 128 21.83 17.44 -18.63
CA PHE A 128 21.02 17.74 -17.46
C PHE A 128 21.53 16.87 -16.30
N GLN A 129 22.53 17.38 -15.57
CA GLN A 129 23.09 16.71 -14.39
C GLN A 129 22.13 16.84 -13.20
N ILE A 130 21.04 16.07 -13.22
CA ILE A 130 20.20 15.90 -12.02
C ILE A 130 20.76 14.72 -11.22
N PRO A 131 21.02 14.88 -9.91
CA PRO A 131 21.35 13.79 -9.00
C PRO A 131 20.30 12.67 -9.11
N SER A 132 20.78 11.45 -9.38
CA SER A 132 19.93 10.27 -9.65
C SER A 132 18.83 10.07 -8.60
N GLN A 133 19.16 10.32 -7.34
CA GLN A 133 18.25 10.11 -6.21
C GLN A 133 17.11 11.13 -6.15
N ILE A 134 17.31 12.35 -6.64
CA ILE A 134 16.25 13.37 -6.72
C ILE A 134 15.22 12.96 -7.78
N LEU A 135 15.69 12.46 -8.92
CA LEU A 135 14.79 11.99 -9.97
C LEU A 135 13.90 10.85 -9.45
N PHE A 136 14.49 9.85 -8.78
CA PHE A 136 13.71 8.77 -8.16
C PHE A 136 12.75 9.28 -7.08
N LEU A 137 13.16 10.26 -6.27
CA LEU A 137 12.31 10.87 -5.27
C LEU A 137 11.11 11.58 -5.92
N ILE A 138 11.33 12.37 -6.99
CA ILE A 138 10.26 13.04 -7.73
C ILE A 138 9.31 12.01 -8.34
N THR A 139 9.82 10.98 -9.01
CA THR A 139 9.00 9.90 -9.58
C THR A 139 8.18 9.20 -8.48
N ASN A 140 8.78 8.96 -7.33
CA ASN A 140 8.10 8.34 -6.18
C ASN A 140 6.99 9.24 -5.63
N VAL A 141 7.21 10.55 -5.49
CA VAL A 141 6.20 11.51 -5.04
C VAL A 141 5.04 11.62 -6.04
N LEU A 142 5.32 11.73 -7.33
CA LEU A 142 4.30 11.83 -8.38
C LEU A 142 3.43 10.58 -8.44
N THR A 143 4.06 9.40 -8.39
CA THR A 143 3.33 8.12 -8.37
C THR A 143 2.51 7.97 -7.09
N GLN A 144 3.05 8.33 -5.92
CA GLN A 144 2.29 8.33 -4.67
C GLN A 144 1.09 9.29 -4.72
N TYR A 145 1.26 10.51 -5.21
CA TYR A 145 0.18 11.47 -5.36
C TYR A 145 -0.92 10.95 -6.29
N ALA A 146 -0.57 10.44 -7.46
CA ALA A 146 -1.54 9.85 -8.39
C ALA A 146 -2.31 8.68 -7.74
N CYS A 147 -1.61 7.85 -6.96
CA CYS A 147 -2.23 6.74 -6.23
C CYS A 147 -3.16 7.22 -5.12
N ILE A 148 -2.75 8.18 -4.29
CA ILE A 148 -3.55 8.71 -3.18
C ILE A 148 -4.79 9.41 -3.71
N ARG A 149 -4.64 10.19 -4.79
CA ARG A 149 -5.75 10.86 -5.47
C ARG A 149 -6.72 9.84 -6.06
N GLY A 150 -6.21 8.83 -6.76
CA GLY A 150 -7.02 7.74 -7.32
C GLY A 150 -7.79 6.98 -6.25
N VAL A 151 -7.16 6.68 -5.12
CA VAL A 151 -7.77 5.99 -3.98
C VAL A 151 -8.85 6.84 -3.30
N ASN A 152 -8.59 8.13 -3.08
CA ASN A 152 -9.59 9.02 -2.47
C ASN A 152 -10.79 9.26 -3.39
N LEU A 153 -10.56 9.43 -4.70
CA LEU A 153 -11.63 9.52 -5.70
C LEU A 153 -12.46 8.23 -5.73
N LEU A 154 -11.79 7.07 -5.71
CA LEU A 154 -12.46 5.79 -5.74
C LEU A 154 -13.20 5.49 -4.43
N ALA A 155 -12.67 5.90 -3.27
CA ALA A 155 -13.36 5.78 -1.99
C ALA A 155 -14.63 6.62 -1.92
N ALA A 156 -14.67 7.74 -2.63
CA ALA A 156 -15.89 8.53 -2.83
C ALA A 156 -16.90 7.86 -3.79
N ALA A 157 -16.45 6.99 -4.69
CA ALA A 157 -17.28 6.38 -5.74
C ALA A 157 -17.53 4.87 -5.56
N SER A 158 -16.92 4.22 -4.56
CA SER A 158 -16.91 2.76 -4.38
C SER A 158 -16.79 2.37 -2.91
N THR A 159 -17.12 1.12 -2.60
CA THR A 159 -17.00 0.58 -1.24
C THR A 159 -15.52 0.43 -0.84
N ALA A 160 -15.23 0.50 0.47
CA ALA A 160 -13.87 0.32 1.00
C ALA A 160 -13.21 -1.01 0.59
N LEU A 161 -14.02 -2.02 0.25
CA LEU A 161 -13.56 -3.31 -0.26
C LEU A 161 -12.91 -3.17 -1.65
N THR A 162 -13.52 -2.44 -2.57
CA THR A 162 -12.98 -2.20 -3.92
C THR A 162 -11.69 -1.38 -3.87
N VAL A 163 -11.66 -0.37 -3.01
CA VAL A 163 -10.46 0.44 -2.76
C VAL A 163 -9.31 -0.44 -2.23
N THR A 164 -9.62 -1.34 -1.30
CA THR A 164 -8.65 -2.31 -0.78
C THR A 164 -8.13 -3.25 -1.87
N ILE A 165 -8.98 -3.69 -2.81
CA ILE A 165 -8.57 -4.56 -3.91
C ILE A 165 -7.61 -3.82 -4.86
N ILE A 166 -7.92 -2.59 -5.29
CA ILE A 166 -7.06 -1.81 -6.19
C ILE A 166 -5.71 -1.50 -5.52
N LEU A 167 -5.73 -1.17 -4.23
CA LEU A 167 -4.51 -0.98 -3.45
C LEU A 167 -3.64 -2.23 -3.39
N ASN A 168 -4.24 -3.42 -3.25
CA ASN A 168 -3.51 -4.69 -3.28
C ASN A 168 -2.94 -4.99 -4.67
N ILE A 169 -3.70 -4.76 -5.75
CA ILE A 169 -3.21 -4.93 -7.13
C ILE A 169 -2.01 -4.01 -7.40
N ARG A 170 -2.06 -2.75 -6.95
CA ARG A 170 -0.92 -1.83 -7.08
C ARG A 170 0.33 -2.36 -6.38
N LYS A 171 0.18 -2.80 -5.12
CA LYS A 171 1.29 -3.39 -4.35
C LYS A 171 1.85 -4.62 -5.06
N LEU A 172 0.97 -5.43 -5.65
CA LEU A 172 1.31 -6.64 -6.38
C LEU A 172 2.13 -6.36 -7.65
N VAL A 173 1.67 -5.45 -8.50
CA VAL A 173 2.36 -5.05 -9.73
C VAL A 173 3.71 -4.43 -9.40
N SER A 174 3.78 -3.59 -8.37
CA SER A 174 5.04 -2.99 -7.92
C SER A 174 6.04 -4.04 -7.44
N LEU A 175 5.59 -5.12 -6.80
CA LEU A 175 6.43 -6.23 -6.36
C LEU A 175 6.95 -7.04 -7.56
N LEU A 176 6.10 -7.35 -8.53
CA LEU A 176 6.52 -8.04 -9.77
C LEU A 176 7.54 -7.23 -10.56
N LEU A 177 7.29 -5.92 -10.74
CA LEU A 177 8.23 -5.02 -11.40
C LEU A 177 9.56 -4.92 -10.64
N SER A 178 9.52 -4.91 -9.30
CA SER A 178 10.75 -4.90 -8.50
C SER A 178 11.58 -6.17 -8.70
N ILE A 179 10.95 -7.36 -8.70
CA ILE A 179 11.65 -8.62 -8.95
C ILE A 179 12.24 -8.64 -10.36
N TRP A 180 11.47 -8.20 -11.35
CA TRP A 180 11.89 -8.18 -12.76
C TRP A 180 13.02 -7.18 -13.03
N LEU A 181 12.94 -5.97 -12.46
CA LEU A 181 13.88 -4.88 -12.71
C LEU A 181 15.22 -5.06 -11.98
N PHE A 182 15.20 -5.59 -10.75
CA PHE A 182 16.41 -5.73 -9.93
C PHE A 182 17.11 -7.09 -10.06
N GLY A 183 16.52 -8.06 -10.76
CA GLY A 183 17.17 -9.36 -11.04
C GLY A 183 17.64 -10.11 -9.79
N ASN A 184 17.04 -9.85 -8.63
CA ASN A 184 17.55 -10.33 -7.35
C ASN A 184 17.32 -11.84 -7.19
N LYS A 185 18.35 -12.59 -6.77
CA LYS A 185 18.22 -14.00 -6.42
C LYS A 185 17.43 -14.11 -5.12
N LEU A 186 16.13 -14.35 -5.24
CA LEU A 186 15.25 -14.55 -4.09
C LEU A 186 15.59 -15.89 -3.43
N ALA A 187 15.59 -15.90 -2.10
CA ALA A 187 15.64 -17.15 -1.37
C ALA A 187 14.47 -18.05 -1.82
N PRO A 188 14.66 -19.37 -1.96
CA PRO A 188 13.60 -20.28 -2.40
C PRO A 188 12.32 -20.17 -1.56
N GLY A 189 12.45 -19.92 -0.25
CA GLY A 189 11.32 -19.69 0.64
C GLY A 189 10.61 -18.34 0.41
N THR A 190 11.33 -17.28 0.01
CA THR A 190 10.73 -16.00 -0.40
C THR A 190 9.92 -16.15 -1.68
N LEU A 191 10.40 -16.95 -2.64
CA LEU A 191 9.67 -17.26 -3.87
C LEU A 191 8.40 -18.07 -3.59
N LEU A 192 8.50 -19.10 -2.74
CA LEU A 192 7.35 -19.90 -2.32
C LEU A 192 6.30 -19.04 -1.60
N GLY A 193 6.73 -18.21 -0.66
CA GLY A 193 5.86 -17.29 0.06
C GLY A 193 5.18 -16.29 -0.88
N ALA A 194 5.90 -15.78 -1.89
CA ALA A 194 5.31 -14.95 -2.93
C ALA A 194 4.19 -15.71 -3.67
N ILE A 195 4.43 -16.91 -4.19
CA ILE A 195 3.44 -17.72 -4.92
C ILE A 195 2.15 -17.93 -4.10
N ILE A 196 2.30 -18.22 -2.80
CA ILE A 196 1.17 -18.37 -1.88
C ILE A 196 0.40 -17.06 -1.75
N VAL A 197 1.09 -15.92 -1.58
CA VAL A 197 0.47 -14.58 -1.48
C VAL A 197 -0.27 -14.21 -2.77
N PHE A 198 0.32 -14.49 -3.94
CA PHE A 198 -0.31 -14.24 -5.25
C PHE A 198 -1.59 -15.08 -5.42
N SER A 199 -1.51 -16.37 -5.13
CA SER A 199 -2.65 -17.30 -5.23
C SER A 199 -3.78 -16.90 -4.28
N ALA A 200 -3.44 -16.56 -3.04
CA ALA A 200 -4.40 -16.15 -2.03
C ALA A 200 -5.04 -14.77 -2.35
N GLY A 201 -4.28 -13.82 -2.89
CA GLY A 201 -4.80 -12.53 -3.38
C GLY A 201 -5.77 -12.70 -4.54
N GLY A 202 -5.46 -13.60 -5.47
CA GLY A 202 -6.37 -13.99 -6.56
C GLY A 202 -7.66 -14.62 -6.03
N LEU A 203 -7.54 -15.57 -5.10
CA LEU A 203 -8.69 -16.23 -4.46
C LEU A 203 -9.60 -15.25 -3.72
N TYR A 204 -9.02 -14.29 -3.00
CA TYR A 204 -9.75 -13.22 -2.32
C TYR A 204 -10.54 -12.34 -3.30
N SER A 205 -9.93 -12.00 -4.44
CA SER A 205 -10.57 -11.19 -5.49
C SER A 205 -11.76 -11.90 -6.12
N VAL A 206 -11.61 -13.19 -6.46
CA VAL A 206 -12.68 -14.01 -7.04
C VAL A 206 -13.82 -14.24 -6.03
N GLY A 207 -13.50 -14.54 -4.78
CA GLY A 207 -14.48 -14.69 -3.71
C GLY A 207 -15.26 -13.42 -3.39
N SER A 208 -14.69 -12.25 -3.69
CA SER A 208 -15.34 -10.94 -3.52
C SER A 208 -16.28 -10.58 -4.68
N ARG A 209 -16.00 -11.04 -5.92
CA ARG A 209 -16.84 -10.78 -7.10
C ARG A 209 -18.21 -11.48 -7.04
N LYS A 210 -18.28 -12.69 -6.47
CA LYS A 210 -19.54 -13.45 -6.36
C LYS A 210 -20.63 -12.78 -5.49
N LYS A 211 -20.32 -11.70 -4.75
CA LYS A 211 -21.25 -11.03 -3.83
C LYS A 211 -22.03 -9.84 -4.42
N THR A 212 -21.91 -9.51 -5.71
CA THR A 212 -22.71 -8.42 -6.34
C THR A 212 -23.31 -8.91 -7.65
N PRO A 213 -24.58 -9.39 -7.65
CA PRO A 213 -25.69 -8.53 -8.08
C PRO A 213 -27.00 -8.62 -7.25
N ALA A 214 -27.12 -9.52 -6.27
CA ALA A 214 -28.41 -9.80 -5.62
C ALA A 214 -28.74 -8.91 -4.39
N GLU A 215 -27.74 -8.34 -3.71
CA GLU A 215 -27.95 -7.64 -2.43
C GLU A 215 -28.31 -6.14 -2.59
N LYS A 216 -28.05 -5.55 -3.77
CA LYS A 216 -28.48 -4.17 -4.07
C LYS A 216 -30.00 -4.05 -4.24
N GLY A 217 -30.68 -5.12 -4.65
CA GLY A 217 -32.15 -5.12 -4.82
C GLY A 217 -32.93 -5.19 -3.51
N VAL A 218 -32.36 -5.80 -2.47
CA VAL A 218 -33.04 -5.99 -1.17
C VAL A 218 -32.94 -4.74 -0.30
N SER A 219 -31.77 -4.08 -0.27
CA SER A 219 -31.60 -2.83 0.49
C SER A 219 -32.39 -1.66 -0.10
N ALA A 220 -32.61 -1.62 -1.42
CA ALA A 220 -33.43 -0.58 -2.07
C ALA A 220 -34.95 -0.78 -1.86
N ARG A 221 -35.41 -2.02 -1.61
CA ARG A 221 -36.80 -2.31 -1.26
C ARG A 221 -37.10 -2.07 0.22
N ALA A 222 -36.15 -2.34 1.11
CA ALA A 222 -36.31 -2.10 2.54
C ALA A 222 -36.40 -0.59 2.89
N ASN A 223 -35.63 0.27 2.22
CA ASN A 223 -35.69 1.72 2.43
C ASN A 223 -36.89 2.44 1.79
N LYS A 224 -37.75 1.73 1.04
CA LYS A 224 -39.03 2.25 0.54
C LYS A 224 -40.24 1.77 1.35
N ALA A 225 -40.03 0.94 2.37
CA ALA A 225 -41.06 0.35 3.20
C ALA A 225 -40.95 0.76 4.68
N SER A 226 -40.22 1.84 4.98
CA SER A 226 -40.18 2.50 6.30
C SER A 226 -40.43 3.99 6.13
#